data_AF-A0A5S9MJ97-F1
#
_entry.id   AF-A0A5S9MJ97-F1
#
_cell.length_a   1.000
_cell.length_b   1.000
_cell.length_c   1.000
_cell.angle_alpha   90.00
_cell.angle_beta   90.00
_cell.angle_gamma   90.00
#
_symmetry.space_group_name_H-M   'P 1'
#
loop_
_entity.id
_entity.type
_entity.pdbx_description
1 polymer ?
#
loop_
_entity_poly.entity_id
_entity_poly.type
_entity_poly.pdbx_seq_one_letter_code
_entity_poly.pdbx_strand_id
1 'polypeptide(L)' 'MVIKLGAEGAFYKSAAGQGIVNGFYVQDVVDTVGAGDGFAVGVISGLLDGLSDEKNL' A
#
# COMPACT_ATOMS: atom_id res chain seq x y z
N MET A 1 -1.08 -8.23 -7.66
CA MET A 1 0.19 -8.30 -6.90
C MET A 1 0.53 -6.91 -6.44
N VAL A 2 0.87 -6.76 -5.17
CA VAL A 2 1.26 -5.49 -4.56
C VAL A 2 2.62 -5.68 -3.88
N ILE A 3 3.53 -4.74 -4.06
CA ILE A 3 4.86 -4.72 -3.45
C ILE A 3 5.04 -3.41 -2.72
N LYS A 4 5.32 -3.46 -1.41
CA LYS A 4 5.66 -2.30 -0.61
C LYS A 4 7.09 -1.82 -0.94
N LEU A 5 7.25 -0.53 -1.17
CA LEU A 5 8.52 0.14 -1.48
C LEU A 5 9.04 1.00 -0.32
N GLY A 6 8.53 0.77 0.89
CA GLY A 6 8.90 1.58 2.07
C GLY A 6 8.29 2.97 2.00
N ALA A 7 9.11 4.00 2.23
CA ALA A 7 8.67 5.40 2.20
C ALA A 7 8.30 5.88 0.79
N GLU A 8 8.74 5.18 -0.26
CA GLU A 8 8.42 5.51 -1.66
C GLU A 8 6.98 5.10 -2.03
N GLY A 9 6.31 4.30 -1.17
CA GLY A 9 4.93 3.87 -1.35
C GLY A 9 4.80 2.41 -1.74
N ALA A 10 4.06 2.13 -2.81
CA ALA A 10 3.78 0.77 -3.25
C ALA A 10 3.66 0.64 -4.76
N PHE A 11 4.15 -0.47 -5.31
CA PHE A 11 3.90 -0.88 -6.69
C PHE A 11 2.75 -1.88 -6.75
N TYR A 12 1.86 -1.74 -7.73
CA TYR A 12 0.83 -2.73 -8.02
C TYR A 12 0.89 -3.22 -9.46
N LYS A 13 0.46 -4.47 -9.64
CA LYS A 13 0.27 -5.11 -10.94
C LYS A 13 -0.92 -6.04 -10.90
N SER A 14 -1.88 -5.81 -11.78
CA SER A 14 -3.06 -6.65 -12.01
C SER A 14 -3.31 -6.83 -13.50
N ALA A 15 -4.37 -7.56 -13.86
CA ALA A 15 -4.77 -7.70 -15.27
C ALA A 15 -5.21 -6.36 -15.89
N ALA A 16 -5.65 -5.40 -15.06
CA ALA A 16 -6.09 -4.08 -15.49
C ALA A 16 -4.92 -3.11 -15.75
N GLY A 17 -3.73 -3.39 -15.21
CA GLY A 17 -2.57 -2.54 -15.39
C GLY A 17 -1.55 -2.65 -14.27
N GLN A 18 -0.58 -1.74 -14.28
CA GLN A 18 0.44 -1.64 -13.24
C GLN A 18 0.79 -0.17 -13.00
N GLY A 19 1.29 0.14 -11.80
CA GLY A 19 1.63 1.50 -11.42
C GLY A 19 2.33 1.58 -10.07
N ILE A 20 2.76 2.79 -9.72
CA ILE A 20 3.31 3.13 -8.41
C ILE A 20 2.35 4.12 -7.75
N VAL A 21 2.00 3.85 -6.50
CA VAL A 21 1.31 4.78 -5.62
C VAL A 21 2.33 5.35 -4.65
N ASN A 22 2.40 6.67 -4.58
CA ASN A 22 3.38 7.38 -3.73
C ASN A 22 3.09 7.12 -2.25
N GLY A 23 4.16 6.95 -1.47
CA GLY A 23 4.06 6.85 -0.03
C GLY A 23 3.53 8.13 0.61
N PHE A 24 2.84 7.99 1.73
CA PHE A 24 2.42 9.13 2.54
C PHE A 24 3.59 9.61 3.41
N TYR A 25 3.79 10.93 3.45
CA TYR A 25 4.81 11.51 4.32
C TYR A 25 4.40 11.36 5.78
N VAL A 26 5.28 10.75 6.58
CA VAL A 26 5.15 10.64 8.03
C VAL A 26 6.19 11.56 8.66
N GLN A 27 5.73 12.58 9.38
CA GLN A 27 6.59 13.63 9.93
C GLN A 27 7.58 13.08 10.98
N ASP A 28 7.11 12.21 11.88
CA ASP A 28 7.91 11.63 12.95
C ASP A 28 7.89 10.09 12.87
N VAL A 29 9.00 9.50 12.43
CA VAL A 29 9.16 8.04 12.38
C VAL A 29 9.77 7.58 13.71
N VAL A 30 8.91 7.10 14.61
CA VAL A 30 9.32 6.64 15.95
C VAL A 30 9.64 5.14 15.95
N ASP A 31 8.79 4.32 15.33
CA ASP A 31 8.98 2.89 15.17
C ASP A 31 8.45 2.45 13.79
N THR A 32 9.14 1.51 13.16
CA THR A 32 8.79 0.95 11.85
C THR A 32 8.28 -0.49 11.94
N VAL A 33 8.39 -1.12 13.11
CA VAL A 33 7.81 -2.45 13.37
C VAL A 33 6.29 -2.35 13.22
N GLY A 34 5.69 -3.32 12.52
CA GLY A 34 4.25 -3.35 12.24
C GLY A 34 3.79 -2.47 11.08
N ALA A 35 4.63 -1.58 10.53
CA ALA A 35 4.26 -0.80 9.34
C ALA A 35 4.01 -1.68 8.10
N GLY A 36 4.63 -2.86 8.03
CA GLY A 36 4.36 -3.87 7.00
C GLY A 36 2.99 -4.53 7.19
N ASP A 37 2.67 -4.93 8.43
CA ASP A 37 1.40 -5.56 8.76
C ASP A 37 0.23 -4.59 8.57
N GLY A 38 0.38 -3.33 9.00
CA GLY A 38 -0.62 -2.29 8.77
C GLY A 38 -0.89 -2.03 7.29
N PHE A 39 0.17 -2.05 6.45
CA PHE A 39 0.02 -1.97 5.00
C PHE A 39 -0.76 -3.18 4.44
N ALA A 40 -0.42 -4.40 4.86
CA ALA A 40 -1.11 -5.61 4.41
C ALA A 40 -2.59 -5.61 4.84
N VAL A 41 -2.89 -5.21 6.07
CA VAL A 41 -4.26 -5.06 6.59
C VAL A 41 -5.06 -4.05 5.76
N GLY A 42 -4.47 -2.89 5.46
CA GLY A 42 -5.12 -1.86 4.63
C GLY A 42 -5.48 -2.37 3.23
N VAL A 43 -4.51 -3.01 2.55
CA VAL A 43 -4.73 -3.57 1.20
C VAL A 43 -5.81 -4.65 1.21
N ILE A 44 -5.77 -5.58 2.17
CA ILE A 44 -6.77 -6.66 2.26
C ILE A 44 -8.16 -6.09 2.56
N SER A 45 -8.25 -5.13 3.48
CA SER A 45 -9.53 -4.52 3.85
C SER A 45 -10.15 -3.78 2.66
N GLY A 46 -9.36 -2.97 1.95
CA GLY A 46 -9.86 -2.27 0.77
C GLY A 46 -10.29 -3.20 -0.38
N LEU A 47 -9.57 -4.30 -0.59
CA LEU A 47 -10.00 -5.35 -1.53
C LEU A 47 -11.33 -5.99 -1.11
N LEU A 48 -11.54 -6.25 0.19
CA LEU A 48 -12.82 -6.77 0.72
C LEU A 48 -13.96 -5.75 0.56
N ASP A 49 -13.66 -4.46 0.66
CA ASP A 49 -14.60 -3.35 0.44
C ASP A 49 -14.86 -3.06 -1.06
N GLY A 50 -14.23 -3.82 -1.97
CA GLY A 50 -14.43 -3.69 -3.42
C GLY A 50 -13.76 -2.46 -4.04
N LEU A 51 -12.79 -1.86 -3.35
CA LEU A 51 -12.00 -0.76 -3.88
C LEU A 51 -11.01 -1.26 -4.95
N SER A 52 -10.72 -0.41 -5.93
CA SER A 52 -9.73 -0.68 -6.99
C SER A 52 -8.30 -0.60 -6.46
N ASP A 53 -7.35 -1.28 -7.11
CA ASP A 53 -5.93 -1.35 -6.71
C ASP A 53 -5.31 0.03 -6.38
N GLU A 54 -5.58 1.07 -7.18
CA GLU A 54 -5.06 2.44 -6.95
C GLU A 54 -5.67 3.12 -5.71
N LYS A 55 -6.89 2.75 -5.31
CA LYS A 55 -7.56 3.28 -4.11
C LYS A 55 -7.22 2.49 -2.84
N ASN A 56 -6.63 1.31 -3.00
CA ASN A 56 -6.25 0.41 -1.90
C ASN A 56 -4.86 0.69 -1.33
N LEU A 57 -4.09 1.56 -1.98
CA LEU A 57 -2.68 1.82 -1.72
C LEU A 57 -2.48 3.29 -1.34
#